data_AF-A0A9E0W0K9-F1
#
_entry.id   AF-A0A9E0W0K9-F1
#
_cell.length_a   1.000
_cell.length_b   1.000
_cell.length_c   1.000
_cell.angle_alpha   90.00
_cell.angle_beta   90.00
_cell.angle_gamma   90.00
#
_symmetry.space_group_name_H-M   'P 1'
#
loop_
_entity.id
_entity.type
_entity.pdbx_description
1 polymer ?
#
loop_
_entity_poly.entity_id
_entity_poly.type
_entity_poly.pdbx_seq_one_letter_code
_entity_poly.pdbx_strand_id
1 'polypeptide(L)'
;SIQNAIVLIDEAQNLTPQQLKTILTRCGKDSKMICLGNLAQIDSNYLTPLTSGLTYVVERFKDFESSSTVHLEGIFRSRLAEYAEEHL
;
A
#
# COMPACT_ATOMS: atom_id res chain seq x y z
N SER A 1 17.98 3.07 -9.96
CA SER A 1 16.57 3.42 -10.24
C SER A 1 15.93 2.18 -10.83
N ILE A 2 14.67 1.92 -10.48
CA ILE A 2 13.80 0.90 -11.07
C ILE A 2 13.09 1.58 -12.25
N GLN A 3 13.22 1.06 -13.46
CA GLN A 3 12.67 1.67 -14.68
C GLN A 3 11.76 0.67 -15.40
N ASN A 4 10.78 1.17 -16.15
CA ASN A 4 9.86 0.36 -16.95
C ASN A 4 9.21 -0.79 -16.16
N ALA A 5 8.82 -0.52 -14.92
CA ALA A 5 8.30 -1.56 -14.02
C ALA A 5 7.04 -1.11 -13.28
N ILE A 6 6.22 -2.10 -12.93
CA ILE A 6 5.15 -1.95 -11.95
C ILE A 6 5.68 -2.49 -10.62
N VAL A 7 5.71 -1.64 -9.61
CA VAL A 7 6.14 -1.98 -8.25
C VAL A 7 4.89 -2.12 -7.38
N LEU A 8 4.64 -3.32 -6.87
CA LEU A 8 3.58 -3.60 -5.91
C LEU A 8 4.18 -3.64 -4.51
N ILE A 9 3.61 -2.88 -3.58
CA ILE A 9 3.96 -2.94 -2.17
C ILE A 9 2.69 -3.35 -1.43
N ASP A 10 2.67 -4.59 -0.95
CA ASP A 10 1.60 -5.08 -0.10
C ASP A 10 1.91 -4.78 1.38
N GLU A 11 0.88 -4.77 2.22
CA GLU A 11 0.99 -4.46 3.65
C GLU A 11 1.71 -3.13 3.95
N ALA A 12 1.49 -2.13 3.10
CA ALA A 12 2.21 -0.85 3.17
C ALA A 12 1.91 -0.06 4.47
N GLN A 13 0.84 -0.39 5.19
CA GLN A 13 0.56 0.16 6.52
C GLN A 13 1.64 -0.18 7.56
N ASN A 14 2.39 -1.26 7.34
CA ASN A 14 3.47 -1.71 8.22
C ASN A 14 4.82 -1.03 7.95
N LEU A 15 4.90 -0.17 6.93
CA LEU A 15 6.09 0.61 6.63
C LEU A 15 6.06 1.96 7.33
N THR A 16 7.22 2.48 7.71
CA THR A 16 7.37 3.88 8.14
C THR A 16 7.37 4.82 6.92
N PRO A 17 7.06 6.12 7.10
CA PRO A 17 7.19 7.13 6.05
C PRO A 17 8.58 7.17 5.39
N GLN A 18 9.63 6.99 6.19
CA GLN A 18 11.03 6.98 5.73
C GLN A 18 11.30 5.77 4.81
N GLN A 19 10.82 4.58 5.18
CA GLN A 19 10.98 3.38 4.37
C GLN A 19 10.24 3.51 3.04
N LEU A 20 8.98 3.93 3.07
CA LEU A 20 8.18 4.03 1.86
C LEU A 20 8.71 5.12 0.91
N LYS A 21 9.18 6.26 1.44
CA LYS A 21 9.90 7.29 0.67
C LYS A 21 11.16 6.74 0.02
N THR A 22 11.94 5.93 0.74
CA THR A 22 13.16 5.30 0.20
C THR A 22 12.83 4.44 -1.02
N ILE A 23 11.74 3.68 -0.99
CA ILE A 23 11.34 2.85 -2.14
C ILE A 23 10.80 3.71 -3.29
N LEU A 24 9.93 4.69 -2.99
CA LEU A 24 9.35 5.60 -3.97
C LEU A 24 10.43 6.33 -4.79
N THR A 25 11.47 6.85 -4.13
CA THR A 25 12.57 7.57 -4.80
C THR A 25 13.44 6.68 -5.70
N ARG A 26 13.25 5.35 -5.67
CA ARG A 26 13.88 4.43 -6.62
C ARG A 26 13.11 4.32 -7.93
N CYS A 27 11.81 4.62 -7.97
CA CYS A 27 11.01 4.57 -9.19
C CYS A 27 11.48 5.64 -10.16
N GLY A 28 11.98 5.19 -11.31
CA GLY A 28 12.44 6.02 -12.41
C GLY A 28 11.41 6.13 -13.51
N LYS A 29 11.89 6.48 -14.70
CA LYS A 29 11.05 6.70 -15.88
C LYS A 29 10.15 5.48 -16.15
N ASP A 30 8.94 5.79 -16.60
CA ASP A 30 7.94 4.82 -17.06
C ASP A 30 7.63 3.72 -16.02
N SER A 31 7.73 4.05 -14.73
CA SER A 31 7.43 3.15 -13.63
C SER A 31 6.16 3.58 -12.89
N LYS A 32 5.41 2.61 -12.39
CA LYS A 32 4.22 2.83 -11.57
C LYS A 32 4.37 2.08 -10.25
N MET A 33 4.16 2.77 -9.14
CA MET A 33 4.06 2.12 -7.84
C MET A 33 2.59 2.01 -7.44
N ILE A 34 2.21 0.87 -6.88
CA ILE A 34 0.89 0.61 -6.29
C ILE A 34 1.14 0.11 -4.87
N CYS A 35 0.67 0.87 -3.89
CA CYS A 35 0.70 0.49 -2.48
C CYS A 35 -0.66 -0.04 -2.08
N LEU A 36 -0.68 -1.21 -1.46
CA LEU A 36 -1.86 -1.86 -0.92
C LEU A 36 -1.70 -1.94 0.60
N GLY A 37 -2.81 -1.96 1.32
CA GLY A 37 -2.78 -2.13 2.77
C GLY A 37 -4.08 -1.77 3.46
N ASN A 38 -4.18 -2.17 4.72
CA ASN A 38 -5.33 -1.92 5.58
C ASN A 38 -4.88 -1.27 6.89
N LEU A 39 -5.24 0.00 7.10
CA LEU A 39 -4.85 0.75 8.31
C LEU A 39 -5.43 0.16 9.61
N ALA A 40 -6.45 -0.70 9.53
CA ALA A 40 -6.99 -1.41 10.69
C ALA A 40 -6.16 -2.66 11.08
N GLN A 41 -5.23 -3.09 10.23
CA GLN A 41 -4.38 -4.29 10.42
C GLN A 41 -2.90 -3.89 10.46
N ILE A 42 -2.54 -2.99 11.36
CA ILE A 42 -1.15 -2.63 11.61
C ILE A 42 -0.56 -3.62 12.60
N ASP A 43 0.52 -4.30 12.21
CA ASP A 43 1.17 -5.34 13.01
C ASP A 43 2.19 -4.77 14.01
N SER A 44 2.71 -3.57 13.75
CA SER A 44 3.76 -2.96 14.56
C SER A 44 3.20 -2.06 15.66
N ASN A 45 3.61 -2.33 16.91
CA ASN A 45 3.31 -1.48 18.08
C ASN A 45 3.88 -0.05 17.98
N TYR A 46 4.81 0.19 17.05
CA TYR A 46 5.45 1.50 16.84
C TYR A 46 4.80 2.32 15.73
N LEU A 47 3.81 1.76 15.05
CA LEU A 47 3.06 2.41 14.00
C LEU A 47 1.61 2.60 14.43
N THR A 48 1.02 3.67 13.92
CA THR A 48 -0.40 3.97 14.08
C THR A 48 -0.96 4.30 12.71
N PRO A 49 -2.29 4.28 12.52
CA PRO A 49 -2.90 4.69 11.27
C PRO A 49 -2.39 6.06 10.79
N LEU A 50 -2.20 7.01 11.71
CA LEU A 50 -1.73 8.37 11.40
C LEU A 50 -0.24 8.47 11.10
N THR A 51 0.57 7.53 11.62
CA THR A 51 2.04 7.54 11.47
C THR A 51 2.56 6.52 10.47
N SER A 52 1.68 5.70 9.88
CA SER A 52 2.05 4.73 8.85
C SER A 52 2.56 5.40 7.57
N GLY A 53 3.41 4.67 6.85
CA GLY A 53 3.87 5.05 5.52
C GLY A 53 2.72 5.16 4.53
N LEU A 54 1.73 4.27 4.61
CA LEU A 54 0.56 4.29 3.74
C LEU A 54 -0.20 5.62 3.84
N THR A 55 -0.57 6.04 5.05
CA THR A 55 -1.24 7.34 5.28
C THR A 55 -0.36 8.50 4.83
N TYR A 56 0.94 8.45 5.12
CA TYR A 56 1.87 9.49 4.70
C TYR A 56 1.90 9.70 3.19
N VAL A 57 1.91 8.61 2.40
CA VAL A 57 1.93 8.70 0.93
C VAL A 57 0.59 9.16 0.38
N VAL A 58 -0.54 8.63 0.88
CA VAL A 58 -1.88 9.09 0.46
C VAL A 58 -2.00 10.61 0.66
N GLU A 59 -1.64 11.13 1.82
CA GLU A 59 -1.73 12.57 2.11
C GLU A 59 -0.77 13.43 1.29
N ARG A 60 0.43 12.94 0.98
CA ARG A 60 1.44 13.72 0.26
C ARG A 60 1.21 13.72 -1.24
N PHE A 61 0.53 12.72 -1.75
CA PHE A 61 0.25 12.58 -3.17
C PHE A 61 -1.18 13.01 -3.53
N LYS A 62 -2.06 13.36 -2.59
CA LYS A 62 -3.45 13.76 -2.91
C LYS A 62 -3.60 14.86 -3.97
N ASP A 63 -2.64 15.78 -4.05
CA ASP A 63 -2.61 16.88 -5.02
C ASP A 63 -1.66 16.62 -6.20
N PHE A 64 -1.03 15.44 -6.26
CA PHE A 64 -0.21 15.01 -7.38
C PHE A 64 -1.10 14.44 -8.49
N GLU A 65 -1.14 15.13 -9.63
CA GLU A 65 -2.01 14.85 -10.78
C GLU A 65 -1.95 13.38 -11.25
N SER A 66 -0.77 12.76 -11.20
CA SER A 66 -0.58 11.37 -11.63
C SER A 66 -0.77 10.33 -10.52
N SER A 67 -1.38 10.69 -9.40
CA SER A 67 -1.76 9.76 -8.33
C SER A 67 -3.27 9.51 -8.30
N SER A 68 -3.66 8.37 -7.74
CA SER A 68 -5.04 8.06 -7.42
C SER A 68 -5.06 7.18 -6.19
N THR A 69 -5.99 7.46 -5.27
CA THR A 69 -6.25 6.63 -4.10
C THR A 69 -7.61 5.96 -4.28
N VAL A 70 -7.65 4.64 -4.12
CA VAL A 70 -8.88 3.86 -4.21
C VAL A 70 -9.15 3.27 -2.83
N HIS A 71 -10.31 3.59 -2.28
CA HIS A 71 -10.82 2.95 -1.08
C HIS A 71 -11.71 1.78 -1.49
N LEU A 72 -11.35 0.58 -1.07
CA LEU A 72 -12.16 -0.61 -1.29
C LEU A 72 -13.06 -0.81 -0.07
N GLU A 73 -14.37 -0.72 -0.27
CA GLU A 73 -15.37 -1.01 0.76
C GLU A 73 -15.74 -2.49 0.75
N GLY A 74 -15.80 -3.11 1.93
CA GLY A 74 -16.22 -4.49 2.10
C GLY A 74 -15.13 -5.54 1.85
N ILE A 75 -15.46 -6.80 2.12
CA ILE A 75 -14.59 -7.95 1.91
C ILE A 75 -15.11 -8.71 0.68
N PHE A 76 -14.37 -8.65 -0.42
CA PHE A 76 -14.65 -9.49 -1.58
C PHE A 76 -13.95 -10.83 -1.39
N ARG A 77 -14.64 -11.78 -0.77
CA ARG A 77 -14.16 -13.16 -0.70
C ARG A 77 -14.41 -13.82 -2.05
N SER A 78 -13.35 -14.33 -2.67
CA SER A 78 -13.50 -15.18 -3.85
C SER A 78 -13.97 -16.57 -3.43
N ARG A 79 -14.53 -17.34 -4.39
CA ARG A 79 -14.85 -18.76 -4.17
C ARG A 79 -13.67 -19.56 -3.59
N LEU A 80 -12.45 -19.18 -3.95
CA LEU A 80 -11.23 -19.79 -3.41
C LEU A 80 -11.03 -19.47 -1.93
N ALA A 81 -11.22 -18.20 -1.55
CA ALA A 81 -11.06 -17.77 -0.16
C ALA A 81 -12.13 -18.39 0.76
N GLU A 82 -13.38 -18.45 0.30
CA GLU A 82 -14.47 -19.13 1.03
C GLU A 82 -14.14 -20.61 1.24
N TYR A 83 -13.72 -21.32 0.17
CA TYR A 83 -13.35 -22.73 0.27
C TYR A 83 -12.21 -22.96 1.27
N ALA A 84 -11.20 -22.09 1.27
CA ALA A 84 -10.06 -22.19 2.19
C ALA A 84 -10.49 -22.03 3.66
N GLU A 85 -11.36 -21.06 3.98
CA GLU A 85 -11.85 -20.82 5.35
C GLU A 85 -12.71 -21.97 5.88
N GLU A 86 -13.45 -22.66 5.01
CA GLU A 86 -14.26 -23.82 5.38
C GLU A 86 -13.44 -25.10 5.59
N HIS A 87 -12.28 -25.25 4.95
CA HIS A 87 -11.58 -26.53 4.82
C HIS A 87 -10.12 -26.53 5.34
N LEU A 88 -9.56 -25.39 5.74
CA LEU A 88 -8.23 -25.25 6.36
C LEU A 88 -8.34 -24.63 7.75
#